data_AF-A0AAF0IHG7-F1
#
_entry.id   AF-A0AAF0IHG7-F1
#
_cell.length_a   1.000
_cell.length_b   1.000
_cell.length_c   1.000
_cell.angle_alpha   90.00
_cell.angle_beta   90.00
_cell.angle_gamma   90.00
#
_symmetry.space_group_name_H-M   'P 1'
#
loop_
_entity.id
_entity.type
_entity.pdbx_description
1 polymer ?
#
loop_
_entity_poly.entity_id
_entity_poly.type
_entity_poly.pdbx_seq_one_letter_code
_entity_poly.pdbx_strand_id
1 'polypeptide(L)'
;MANSTTPAHPYYPVEAKLIGYLANEWSVPVLIGAFGVAWGAILLAALGLVTLVRPTLPKAEKLAVLWFVLSGSIHLFFEGYFVVNHTRMAPAQDLFGQLWKEYSLSDSRYLTSDPFVLCMETITAVCLHALKALRAHRVSFID
;
A
#
# COMPACT_ATOMS: atom_id res chain seq x y z
N MET A 1 0.24 -30.62 -33.01
CA MET A 1 -0.85 -29.80 -32.44
C MET A 1 -0.27 -29.03 -31.28
N ALA A 2 -0.04 -27.72 -31.43
CA ALA A 2 0.48 -26.90 -30.33
C ALA A 2 -0.66 -26.69 -29.32
N ASN A 3 -0.55 -27.27 -28.13
CA ASN A 3 -1.46 -26.98 -27.03
C ASN A 3 -1.10 -25.60 -26.48
N SER A 4 -1.67 -24.54 -27.06
CA SER A 4 -1.55 -23.18 -26.52
C SER A 4 -2.39 -23.10 -25.25
N THR A 5 -1.85 -23.61 -24.15
CA THR A 5 -2.43 -23.45 -22.81
C THR A 5 -2.34 -21.99 -22.45
N THR A 6 -3.44 -21.25 -22.62
CA THR A 6 -3.57 -19.93 -22.03
C THR A 6 -3.19 -20.04 -20.55
N PRO A 7 -2.23 -19.25 -20.06
CA PRO A 7 -1.83 -19.30 -18.66
C PRO A 7 -3.05 -19.08 -17.76
N ALA A 8 -3.18 -19.86 -16.69
CA ALA A 8 -4.30 -19.72 -15.75
C ALA A 8 -4.33 -18.33 -15.08
N HIS A 9 -3.17 -17.66 -15.02
CA HIS A 9 -2.99 -16.30 -14.52
C HIS A 9 -1.82 -15.60 -15.25
N PRO A 10 -1.75 -14.26 -15.24
CA PRO A 10 -0.70 -13.50 -15.95
C PRO A 10 0.65 -13.43 -15.22
N TYR A 11 0.75 -13.90 -13.97
CA TYR A 11 1.95 -13.81 -13.14
C TYR A 11 3.03 -14.84 -13.49
N TYR A 12 4.30 -14.49 -13.24
CA TYR A 12 5.45 -15.39 -13.37
C TYR A 12 5.96 -15.84 -11.99
N PRO A 13 6.34 -17.12 -11.80
CA PRO A 13 6.31 -18.21 -12.77
C PRO A 13 4.88 -18.67 -13.10
N VAL A 14 4.62 -19.05 -14.36
CA VAL A 14 3.27 -19.39 -14.84
C VAL A 14 2.72 -20.69 -14.25
N GLU A 15 3.60 -21.51 -13.67
CA GLU A 15 3.28 -22.75 -12.97
C GLU A 15 2.87 -22.53 -11.51
N ALA A 16 2.93 -21.29 -11.01
CA ALA A 16 2.53 -20.98 -9.64
C ALA A 16 1.06 -21.35 -9.38
N LYS A 17 0.79 -21.93 -8.22
CA LYS A 17 -0.58 -22.31 -7.85
C LYS A 17 -1.26 -21.15 -7.11
N LEU A 18 -1.94 -20.29 -7.86
CA LEU A 18 -2.78 -19.23 -7.29
C LEU A 18 -4.20 -19.76 -7.05
N ILE A 19 -4.42 -20.32 -5.86
CA ILE A 19 -5.69 -20.96 -5.49
C ILE A 19 -6.82 -19.93 -5.52
N GLY A 20 -7.86 -20.20 -6.32
CA GLY A 20 -9.02 -19.33 -6.43
C GLY A 20 -8.75 -18.01 -7.15
N TYR A 21 -7.72 -17.93 -8.00
CA TYR A 21 -7.41 -16.72 -8.75
C TYR A 21 -8.62 -16.18 -9.51
N LEU A 22 -8.87 -14.88 -9.33
CA LEU A 22 -9.84 -14.10 -10.09
C LEU A 22 -9.13 -12.87 -10.64
N ALA A 23 -9.28 -12.61 -11.94
CA ALA A 23 -8.78 -11.38 -12.56
C ALA A 23 -9.43 -10.14 -11.94
N ASN A 24 -8.74 -9.00 -12.02
CA ASN A 24 -9.31 -7.73 -11.57
C ASN A 24 -10.55 -7.37 -12.42
N GLU A 25 -11.65 -7.03 -11.74
CA GLU A 25 -12.85 -6.50 -12.39
C GLU A 25 -12.68 -5.01 -12.76
N TRP A 26 -11.91 -4.27 -11.96
CA TRP A 26 -11.68 -2.85 -12.15
C TRP A 26 -10.49 -2.64 -13.07
N SER A 27 -10.60 -1.64 -13.96
CA SER A 27 -9.48 -1.25 -14.80
C SER A 27 -8.40 -0.53 -13.98
N VAL A 28 -7.15 -0.63 -14.42
CA VAL A 28 -6.00 0.02 -13.76
C VAL A 28 -6.21 1.53 -13.51
N PRO A 29 -6.77 2.32 -14.46
CA PRO A 29 -7.04 3.73 -14.19
C PRO A 29 -8.04 3.96 -13.05
N VAL A 30 -9.05 3.09 -12.90
CA VAL A 30 -10.03 3.18 -11.81
C VAL A 30 -9.37 2.87 -10.48
N LEU A 31 -8.53 1.82 -10.42
CA LEU A 31 -7.78 1.45 -9.22
C LEU A 31 -6.85 2.58 -8.76
N ILE A 32 -6.04 3.12 -9.68
CA ILE A 32 -5.12 4.24 -9.40
C ILE A 32 -5.91 5.50 -9.02
N GLY A 33 -7.03 5.78 -9.69
CA GLY A 33 -7.89 6.92 -9.37
C GLY A 33 -8.48 6.83 -7.97
N ALA A 34 -9.03 5.67 -7.60
CA ALA A 34 -9.58 5.44 -6.27
C ALA A 34 -8.50 5.54 -5.18
N PHE A 35 -7.31 4.98 -5.43
CA PHE A 35 -6.15 5.14 -4.55
C PHE A 35 -5.74 6.62 -4.41
N GLY A 36 -5.62 7.35 -5.52
CA GLY A 36 -5.29 8.78 -5.50
C GLY A 36 -6.30 9.62 -4.72
N VAL A 37 -7.60 9.35 -4.88
CA VAL A 37 -8.67 10.04 -4.15
C VAL A 37 -8.60 9.77 -2.65
N ALA A 38 -8.44 8.50 -2.24
CA ALA A 38 -8.39 8.13 -0.83
C ALA A 38 -7.20 8.78 -0.10
N TRP A 39 -6.00 8.71 -0.66
CA TRP A 39 -4.82 9.34 -0.06
C TRP A 39 -4.83 10.86 -0.20
N GLY A 40 -5.40 11.40 -1.28
CA GLY A 40 -5.65 12.84 -1.44
C GLY A 40 -6.55 13.39 -0.32
N ALA A 41 -7.63 12.68 0.03
CA ALA A 41 -8.51 13.07 1.13
C ALA A 41 -7.78 13.05 2.49
N ILE A 42 -6.97 12.02 2.76
CA ILE A 42 -6.14 11.94 3.98
C ILE A 42 -5.16 13.12 4.05
N LEU A 43 -4.49 13.44 2.94
CA LEU A 43 -3.54 14.55 2.86
C LEU A 43 -4.21 15.92 3.04
N LEU A 44 -5.38 16.13 2.45
CA LEU A 44 -6.15 17.37 2.61
C LEU A 44 -6.61 17.54 4.06
N ALA A 45 -7.09 16.47 4.70
CA ALA A 45 -7.47 16.48 6.11
C ALA A 45 -6.26 16.80 7.02
N ALA A 46 -5.12 16.16 6.75
CA ALA A 46 -3.88 16.42 7.49
C ALA A 46 -3.37 17.86 7.30
N LEU A 47 -3.42 18.38 6.06
CA LEU A 47 -3.03 19.76 5.77
C LEU A 47 -3.94 20.76 6.48
N GLY A 48 -5.26 20.52 6.48
CA GLY A 48 -6.23 21.31 7.20
C GLY A 48 -5.94 21.31 8.70
N LEU A 49 -5.76 20.13 9.30
CA LEU A 49 -5.44 19.99 10.72
C LEU A 49 -4.14 20.71 11.11
N VAL A 50 -3.06 20.51 10.35
CA VAL A 50 -1.77 21.16 10.62
C VAL A 50 -1.89 22.68 10.47
N THR A 51 -2.64 23.16 9.48
CA THR A 51 -2.83 24.60 9.27
C THR A 51 -3.67 25.24 10.38
N LEU A 52 -4.63 24.50 10.94
CA LEU A 52 -5.44 24.96 12.07
C LEU A 52 -4.65 24.95 13.39
N VAL A 53 -3.89 23.89 13.67
CA VAL A 53 -3.17 23.70 14.95
C VAL A 53 -1.84 24.47 14.97
N ARG A 54 -1.14 24.56 13.84
CA ARG A 54 0.18 25.21 13.69
C ARG A 54 0.20 26.12 12.45
N PRO A 55 -0.54 27.24 12.45
CA PRO A 55 -0.65 28.12 11.28
C PRO A 55 0.71 28.70 10.85
N THR A 56 1.58 29.01 11.80
CA THR A 56 2.92 29.61 11.61
C THR A 56 3.98 28.65 11.10
N LEU A 57 3.68 27.35 11.00
CA LEU A 57 4.65 26.35 10.57
C LEU A 57 5.13 26.63 9.13
N PRO A 58 6.44 26.60 8.85
CA PRO A 58 6.97 26.76 7.50
C PRO A 58 6.39 25.76 6.51
N LYS A 59 6.27 26.17 5.24
CA LYS A 59 5.72 25.31 4.17
C LYS A 59 6.49 23.99 4.03
N ALA A 60 7.82 24.04 4.20
CA ALA A 60 8.68 22.86 4.11
C ALA A 60 8.35 21.82 5.21
N GLU A 61 8.10 22.27 6.43
CA GLU A 61 7.72 21.41 7.54
C GLU A 61 6.29 20.86 7.37
N LYS A 62 5.35 21.67 6.87
CA LYS A 62 4.01 21.17 6.50
C LYS A 62 4.11 20.05 5.46
N LEU A 63 4.96 20.21 4.44
CA LEU A 63 5.21 19.18 3.43
C LEU A 63 5.85 17.92 4.04
N ALA A 64 6.79 18.07 4.97
CA ALA A 64 7.37 16.94 5.70
C ALA A 64 6.29 16.18 6.50
N VAL A 65 5.38 16.88 7.19
CA VAL A 65 4.26 16.24 7.90
C VAL A 65 3.37 15.48 6.92
N LEU A 66 3.00 16.08 5.78
CA LEU A 66 2.20 15.40 4.75
C LEU A 66 2.90 14.15 4.21
N TRP A 67 4.22 14.22 3.99
CA TRP A 67 5.01 13.05 3.58
C TRP A 67 4.96 11.92 4.61
N PHE A 68 5.11 12.24 5.91
CA PHE A 68 5.00 11.24 6.96
C PHE A 68 3.59 10.65 7.08
N VAL A 69 2.54 11.47 6.93
CA VAL A 69 1.15 11.02 6.93
C VAL A 69 0.87 10.10 5.74
N LEU A 70 1.33 10.48 4.53
CA LEU A 70 1.22 9.66 3.34
C LEU A 70 1.91 8.30 3.54
N SER A 71 3.19 8.33 3.91
CA SER A 71 3.97 7.13 4.19
C SER A 71 3.27 6.26 5.22
N GLY A 72 2.92 6.80 6.39
CA GLY A 72 2.32 6.04 7.48
C GLY A 72 0.96 5.45 7.13
N SER A 73 0.12 6.19 6.41
CA SER A 73 -1.17 5.68 5.98
C SER A 73 -1.04 4.57 4.92
N ILE A 74 -0.09 4.67 3.98
CA ILE A 74 0.17 3.58 3.01
C ILE A 74 0.57 2.31 3.75
N HIS A 75 1.53 2.39 4.67
CA HIS A 75 2.02 1.19 5.34
C HIS A 75 1.00 0.60 6.31
N LEU A 76 0.26 1.44 7.03
CA LEU A 76 -0.75 0.96 7.96
C LEU A 76 -1.95 0.33 7.24
N PHE A 77 -2.47 0.98 6.20
CA PHE A 77 -3.68 0.52 5.52
C PHE A 77 -3.40 -0.43 4.38
N PHE A 78 -2.46 -0.11 3.48
CA PHE A 78 -2.20 -0.89 2.28
C PHE A 78 -1.34 -2.13 2.57
N GLU A 79 -0.19 -1.96 3.22
CA GLU A 79 0.67 -3.10 3.63
C GLU A 79 0.04 -3.89 4.78
N GLY A 80 -0.58 -3.21 5.74
CA GLY A 80 -1.35 -3.88 6.80
C GLY A 80 -2.49 -4.75 6.25
N TYR A 81 -3.18 -4.30 5.21
CA TYR A 81 -4.18 -5.12 4.51
C TYR A 81 -3.54 -6.38 3.91
N PHE A 82 -2.36 -6.26 3.29
CA PHE A 82 -1.61 -7.41 2.78
C PHE A 82 -1.27 -8.40 3.91
N VAL A 83 -0.70 -7.93 5.02
CA VAL A 83 -0.35 -8.78 6.16
C VAL A 83 -1.56 -9.52 6.73
N VAL A 84 -2.75 -8.92 6.74
CA VAL A 84 -3.97 -9.59 7.25
C VAL A 84 -4.57 -10.55 6.21
N ASN A 85 -4.42 -10.27 4.91
CA ASN A 85 -5.12 -10.98 3.83
C ASN A 85 -4.20 -11.77 2.88
N HIS A 86 -2.91 -11.92 3.20
CA HIS A 86 -1.90 -12.49 2.29
C HIS A 86 -2.30 -13.87 1.72
N THR A 87 -3.00 -14.70 2.49
CA THR A 87 -3.45 -16.05 2.06
C THR A 87 -4.63 -16.05 1.10
N ARG A 88 -5.34 -14.91 0.96
CA ARG A 88 -6.57 -14.77 0.18
C ARG A 88 -6.47 -13.66 -0.87
N MET A 89 -5.25 -13.30 -1.27
CA MET A 89 -5.00 -12.19 -2.21
C MET A 89 -5.44 -12.53 -3.64
N ALA A 90 -5.20 -13.77 -4.10
CA ALA A 90 -5.56 -14.22 -5.44
C ALA A 90 -7.07 -14.10 -5.78
N PRO A 91 -8.02 -14.45 -4.88
CA PRO A 91 -9.45 -14.23 -5.12
C PRO A 91 -9.95 -12.82 -4.77
N ALA A 92 -9.14 -11.94 -4.19
CA ALA A 92 -9.64 -10.67 -3.64
C ALA A 92 -10.15 -9.72 -4.73
N GLN A 93 -11.35 -9.15 -4.51
CA GLN A 93 -12.01 -8.22 -5.46
C GLN A 93 -12.31 -6.85 -4.85
N ASP A 94 -11.96 -6.61 -3.58
CA ASP A 94 -11.98 -5.25 -3.05
C ASP A 94 -10.84 -4.40 -3.64
N LEU A 95 -10.89 -3.09 -3.40
CA LEU A 95 -9.92 -2.13 -3.93
C LEU A 95 -8.47 -2.53 -3.62
N PHE A 96 -8.16 -2.92 -2.38
CA PHE A 96 -6.79 -3.25 -1.98
C PHE A 96 -6.34 -4.58 -2.55
N GLY A 97 -7.20 -5.59 -2.55
CA GLY A 97 -6.91 -6.87 -3.19
C GLY A 97 -6.62 -6.75 -4.69
N GLN A 98 -7.39 -5.93 -5.39
CA GLN A 98 -7.17 -5.69 -6.82
C GLN A 98 -5.89 -4.87 -7.08
N LEU A 99 -5.60 -3.86 -6.25
CA LEU A 99 -4.33 -3.12 -6.31
C LEU A 99 -3.11 -4.01 -6.04
N TRP A 100 -3.19 -4.91 -5.05
CA TRP A 100 -2.13 -5.87 -4.77
C TRP A 100 -1.95 -6.86 -5.91
N LYS A 101 -3.03 -7.31 -6.55
CA LYS A 101 -2.94 -8.12 -7.77
C LYS A 101 -2.27 -7.38 -8.93
N GLU A 102 -2.55 -6.09 -9.11
CA GLU A 102 -1.86 -5.29 -10.12
C GLU A 102 -0.37 -5.15 -9.77
N TYR A 103 -0.06 -4.82 -8.52
CA TYR A 103 1.32 -4.70 -8.03
C TYR A 103 2.11 -6.02 -8.18
N SER A 104 1.43 -7.16 -8.00
CA SER A 104 2.00 -8.49 -8.11
C SER A 104 2.44 -8.87 -9.52
N LEU A 105 2.09 -8.08 -10.55
CA LEU A 105 2.70 -8.23 -11.88
C LEU A 105 4.21 -7.94 -11.85
N SER A 106 4.66 -7.11 -10.89
CA SER A 106 6.07 -6.84 -10.66
C SER A 106 6.77 -7.95 -9.87
N ASP A 107 6.03 -8.60 -8.96
CA ASP A 107 6.52 -9.70 -8.14
C ASP A 107 5.36 -10.59 -7.67
N SER A 108 5.27 -11.82 -8.18
CA SER A 108 4.14 -12.71 -7.89
C SER A 108 4.12 -13.24 -6.46
N ARG A 109 5.20 -13.05 -5.70
CA ARG A 109 5.33 -13.55 -4.32
C ARG A 109 4.31 -12.96 -3.36
N TYR A 110 3.76 -11.78 -3.67
CA TYR A 110 2.62 -11.20 -2.96
C TYR A 110 1.32 -12.01 -3.12
N LEU A 111 1.22 -12.91 -4.10
CA LEU A 111 0.06 -13.80 -4.26
C LEU A 111 0.31 -15.21 -3.71
N THR A 112 1.57 -15.57 -3.43
CA THR A 112 1.95 -16.88 -2.89
C THR A 112 2.26 -16.86 -1.40
N SER A 113 2.07 -15.71 -0.72
CA SER A 113 2.34 -15.56 0.72
C SER A 113 3.79 -15.89 1.11
N ASP A 114 4.76 -15.42 0.32
CA ASP A 114 6.17 -15.67 0.61
C ASP A 114 6.55 -15.13 2.02
N PRO A 115 7.18 -15.94 2.88
CA PRO A 115 7.44 -15.57 4.27
C PRO A 115 8.45 -14.44 4.42
N PHE A 116 9.38 -14.25 3.48
CA PHE A 116 10.31 -13.12 3.52
C PHE A 116 9.58 -11.81 3.23
N VAL A 117 8.74 -11.80 2.19
CA VAL A 117 7.87 -10.66 1.86
C VAL A 117 6.96 -10.33 3.04
N LEU A 118 6.28 -11.32 3.61
CA LEU A 118 5.39 -11.11 4.76
C LEU A 118 6.13 -10.53 5.99
N CYS A 119 7.32 -11.06 6.31
CA CYS A 119 8.11 -10.55 7.43
C CYS A 119 8.54 -9.09 7.20
N MET A 120 9.01 -8.76 5.99
CA MET A 120 9.42 -7.40 5.63
C MET A 120 8.24 -6.43 5.74
N GLU A 121 7.11 -6.73 5.11
CA GLU A 121 5.90 -5.89 5.15
C GLU A 121 5.38 -5.72 6.60
N THR A 122 5.46 -6.76 7.42
CA THR A 122 5.10 -6.68 8.85
C THR A 122 6.01 -5.71 9.62
N ILE A 123 7.32 -5.76 9.37
CA ILE A 123 8.28 -4.83 10.00
C ILE A 123 8.02 -3.39 9.52
N THR A 124 7.72 -3.19 8.23
CA THR A 124 7.48 -1.85 7.70
C THR A 124 6.15 -1.26 8.19
N ALA A 125 5.11 -2.09 8.33
CA ALA A 125 3.83 -1.74 8.93
C ALA A 125 3.92 -1.44 10.44
N VAL A 126 4.70 -2.21 11.21
CA VAL A 126 4.74 -2.10 12.69
C VAL A 126 5.90 -1.24 13.21
N CYS A 127 7.12 -1.43 12.71
CA CYS A 127 8.35 -0.91 13.33
C CYS A 127 8.84 0.41 12.71
N LEU A 128 8.72 0.58 11.40
CA LEU A 128 9.32 1.73 10.70
C LEU A 128 8.55 3.05 10.88
N HIS A 129 7.29 3.01 11.33
CA HIS A 129 6.46 4.21 11.53
C HIS A 129 6.49 4.78 12.96
N ALA A 130 6.59 3.93 13.99
CA ALA A 130 6.75 4.38 15.37
C ALA A 130 8.02 5.24 15.56
N LEU A 131 9.11 4.90 14.87
CA LEU A 131 10.39 5.62 14.93
C LEU A 131 10.38 6.96 14.18
N LYS A 132 9.63 7.08 13.08
CA LYS A 132 9.54 8.32 12.28
C LYS A 132 8.63 9.36 12.94
N ALA A 133 7.51 8.93 13.54
CA ALA A 133 6.62 9.80 14.33
C ALA A 133 7.35 10.43 15.54
N LEU A 134 8.23 9.66 16.21
CA LEU A 134 9.04 10.14 17.33
C LEU A 134 10.03 11.24 16.92
N ARG A 135 10.54 11.19 15.67
CA ARG A 135 11.45 12.21 15.14
C ARG A 135 10.74 13.51 14.77
N ALA A 136 9.53 13.44 14.21
CA ALA A 136 8.69 14.62 13.98
C ALA A 136 8.31 15.36 15.28
N HIS A 137 8.15 14.61 16.38
CA HIS A 137 7.89 15.18 17.71
C HIS A 137 9.12 15.86 18.34
N ARG A 138 10.34 15.56 17.87
CA ARG A 138 11.59 16.21 18.32
C ARG A 138 12.01 17.41 17.48
N VAL A 139 11.65 17.45 16.19
CA VAL A 139 11.88 18.64 15.34
C VAL A 139 11.00 19.81 15.78
N SER A 140 9.85 19.53 16.41
CA SER A 140 8.97 20.56 16.99
C SER A 140 9.37 21.03 18.40
N PHE A 141 10.53 20.61 18.91
CA PHE A 141 11.03 20.95 20.26
C PHE A 141 12.46 21.52 20.26
N ILE A 142 13.08 21.65 19.09
CA ILE A 142 14.36 22.33 18.89
C ILE A 142 14.12 23.30 17.75
N ASP A 143 13.51 24.44 18.09
CA ASP A 143 13.60 25.78 17.50
C ASP A 143 12.35 26.61 17.87
#